data_AF-A0A5B0E8U1-F1
#
_entry.id   AF-A0A5B0E8U1-F1
#
_cell.length_a   1.000
_cell.length_b   1.000
_cell.length_c   1.000
_cell.angle_alpha   90.00
_cell.angle_beta   90.00
_cell.angle_gamma   90.00
#
_symmetry.space_group_name_H-M   'P 1'
#
loop_
_entity.id
_entity.type
_entity.pdbx_description
1 polymer ?
#
loop_
_entity_poly.entity_id
_entity_poly.type
_entity_poly.pdbx_seq_one_letter_code
_entity_poly.pdbx_strand_id
1 'polypeptide(L)'
;MYVFTSSMEVPAEQAQDFEGRFIEHLCNIFPDVPGLASAELEYPQGQDARHTVVLEFASEADCAAFGTAEEFAAVFSAGLWEQSGAWSA
;
A
#
# COMPACT_ATOMS: atom_id res chain seq x y z
N MET A 1 -12.56 12.14 -4.63
CA MET A 1 -11.36 11.39 -5.02
C MET A 1 -10.26 11.77 -4.07
N TYR A 2 -9.65 10.78 -3.43
CA TYR A 2 -8.57 10.90 -2.46
C TYR A 2 -7.47 9.92 -2.87
N VAL A 3 -6.22 10.38 -2.94
CA VAL A 3 -5.08 9.53 -3.32
C VAL A 3 -4.22 9.33 -2.07
N PHE A 4 -4.06 8.07 -1.68
CA PHE A 4 -3.15 7.65 -0.64
C PHE A 4 -1.87 7.14 -1.26
N THR A 5 -0.75 7.74 -0.89
CA THR A 5 0.58 7.32 -1.36
C THR A 5 1.42 6.93 -0.16
N SER A 6 2.00 5.73 -0.21
CA SER A 6 2.91 5.22 0.81
C SER A 6 4.17 4.69 0.15
N SER A 7 5.32 5.29 0.49
CA SER A 7 6.64 4.81 0.05
C SER A 7 7.28 3.99 1.16
N MET A 8 7.85 2.85 0.79
CA MET A 8 8.49 1.93 1.72
C MET A 8 9.80 1.42 1.17
N GLU A 9 10.81 1.28 2.02
CA GLU A 9 12.07 0.65 1.64
C GLU A 9 11.91 -0.87 1.72
N VAL A 10 12.13 -1.56 0.60
CA VAL A 10 12.11 -3.02 0.54
C VAL A 10 13.52 -3.51 0.25
N PRO A 11 14.13 -4.32 1.13
CA PRO A 11 15.41 -4.95 0.84
C PRO A 11 15.34 -5.71 -0.49
N ALA A 12 16.38 -5.60 -1.31
CA ALA A 12 16.39 -6.21 -2.65
C ALA A 12 16.11 -7.73 -2.62
N GLU A 13 16.51 -8.42 -1.55
CA GLU A 13 16.25 -9.85 -1.35
C GLU A 13 14.77 -10.18 -1.06
N GLN A 14 13.97 -9.20 -0.64
CA GLN A 14 12.54 -9.33 -0.33
C GLN A 14 11.63 -8.68 -1.38
N ALA A 15 12.19 -7.93 -2.33
CA ALA A 15 11.43 -7.18 -3.34
C ALA A 15 10.47 -8.07 -4.13
N GLN A 16 10.95 -9.24 -4.59
CA GLN A 16 10.13 -10.17 -5.37
C GLN A 16 8.96 -10.74 -4.56
N ASP A 17 9.21 -11.10 -3.29
CA ASP A 17 8.16 -11.63 -2.41
C ASP A 17 7.12 -10.55 -2.07
N PHE A 18 7.57 -9.31 -1.87
CA PHE A 18 6.72 -8.16 -1.64
C PHE A 18 5.81 -7.87 -2.84
N GLU A 19 6.39 -7.82 -4.05
CA GLU A 19 5.65 -7.61 -5.30
C GLU A 19 4.61 -8.72 -5.52
N GLY A 20 4.99 -9.98 -5.28
CA GLY A 20 4.08 -11.12 -5.38
C GLY A 20 2.89 -11.00 -4.42
N ARG A 21 3.14 -10.61 -3.17
CA ARG A 21 2.07 -10.35 -2.19
C ARG A 21 1.19 -9.19 -2.62
N PHE A 22 1.76 -8.09 -3.10
CA PHE A 22 0.98 -6.94 -3.56
C PHE A 22 0.05 -7.33 -4.71
N ILE A 23 0.55 -8.08 -5.69
CA ILE A 23 -0.28 -8.58 -6.81
C ILE A 23 -1.39 -9.50 -6.31
N GLU A 24 -1.09 -10.41 -5.38
CA GLU A 24 -2.11 -11.30 -4.79
C GLU A 24 -3.22 -10.50 -4.10
N HIS A 25 -2.88 -9.47 -3.33
CA HIS A 25 -3.86 -8.60 -2.67
C HIS A 25 -4.66 -7.78 -3.69
N LEU A 26 -4.01 -7.30 -4.75
CA LEU A 26 -4.67 -6.57 -5.83
C LEU A 26 -5.71 -7.44 -6.55
N CYS A 27 -5.45 -8.74 -6.69
CA CYS A 27 -6.39 -9.67 -7.32
C CYS A 27 -7.48 -10.19 -6.39
N ASN A 28 -7.21 -10.38 -5.10
CA ASN A 28 -8.09 -11.14 -4.21
C ASN A 28 -8.76 -10.31 -3.11
N ILE A 29 -8.21 -9.15 -2.75
CA ILE A 29 -8.67 -8.35 -1.60
C ILE A 29 -9.15 -6.98 -2.06
N PHE A 30 -8.36 -6.28 -2.86
CA PHE A 30 -8.68 -4.92 -3.32
C PHE A 30 -10.00 -4.76 -4.07
N PRO A 31 -10.50 -5.76 -4.84
CA PRO A 31 -11.84 -5.66 -5.45
C PRO A 31 -12.99 -5.54 -4.44
N ASP A 32 -12.78 -5.99 -3.20
CA ASP A 32 -13.79 -5.96 -2.14
C ASP A 32 -13.65 -4.73 -1.23
N VAL A 33 -12.59 -3.93 -1.38
CA VAL A 33 -12.35 -2.73 -0.56
C VAL A 33 -13.33 -1.62 -0.98
N PRO A 34 -14.24 -1.18 -0.09
CA PRO A 34 -15.21 -0.15 -0.42
C PRO A 34 -14.53 1.17 -0.80
N GLY A 35 -14.94 1.73 -1.93
CA GLY A 35 -14.46 3.03 -2.39
C GLY A 35 -13.05 3.02 -2.99
N LEU A 36 -12.34 1.89 -3.03
CA LEU A 36 -11.09 1.78 -3.77
C LEU A 36 -11.37 1.76 -5.28
N ALA A 37 -10.78 2.72 -6.00
CA ALA A 37 -10.93 2.90 -7.43
C ALA A 37 -9.75 2.30 -8.21
N SER A 38 -8.53 2.45 -7.70
CA SER A 38 -7.32 1.90 -8.31
C SER A 38 -6.23 1.67 -7.27
N ALA A 39 -5.28 0.80 -7.61
CA ALA A 39 -4.11 0.51 -6.81
C ALA A 39 -2.92 0.26 -7.73
N GLU A 40 -1.80 0.93 -7.47
CA GLU A 40 -0.59 0.87 -8.26
C GLU A 40 0.62 0.62 -7.37
N LEU A 41 1.57 -0.13 -7.90
CA LEU A 41 2.88 -0.32 -7.30
C LEU A 41 3.93 0.27 -8.24
N GLU A 42 4.56 1.34 -7.78
CA GLU A 42 5.69 1.97 -8.43
C GLU A 42 6.98 1.31 -7.96
N TYR A 43 7.75 0.81 -8.92
CA TYR A 43 9.03 0.19 -8.66
C TYR A 43 10.10 1.24 -8.35
N PRO A 44 11.04 0.94 -7.45
CA PRO A 44 12.19 1.79 -7.21
C PRO A 44 12.93 2.10 -8.53
N GLN A 45 13.29 3.36 -8.74
CA GLN A 45 14.12 3.78 -9.88
C GLN A 45 15.54 4.14 -9.42
N GLY A 46 16.55 3.47 -10.00
CA GLY A 46 17.96 3.80 -9.77
C GLY A 46 18.52 3.22 -8.47
N GLN A 47 19.15 4.06 -7.65
CA GLN A 47 19.71 3.66 -6.34
C GLN A 47 18.69 3.73 -5.20
N ASP A 48 17.49 4.23 -5.46
CA ASP A 48 16.42 4.22 -4.49
C ASP A 48 15.93 2.77 -4.31
N ALA A 49 15.83 2.30 -3.07
CA ALA A 49 15.32 0.97 -2.75
C ALA A 49 13.84 1.01 -2.33
N ARG A 50 13.17 2.13 -2.62
CA ARG A 50 11.80 2.37 -2.18
C ARG A 50 10.78 2.01 -3.24
N HIS A 51 9.94 1.04 -2.91
CA HIS A 51 8.68 0.81 -3.60
C HIS A 51 7.65 1.83 -3.12
N THR A 52 6.85 2.36 -4.04
CA THR A 52 5.75 3.26 -3.67
C THR A 52 4.43 2.63 -4.05
N VAL A 53 3.54 2.51 -3.07
CA VAL A 53 2.17 2.05 -3.28
C VAL A 53 1.27 3.29 -3.36
N VAL A 54 0.50 3.35 -4.44
CA VAL A 54 -0.49 4.41 -4.67
C VAL A 54 -1.87 3.76 -4.69
N LEU A 55 -2.76 4.20 -3.80
CA LEU A 55 -4.14 3.75 -3.73
C LEU A 55 -5.06 4.94 -3.97
N GLU A 56 -6.00 4.82 -4.90
CA GLU A 56 -6.99 5.86 -5.16
C GLU A 56 -8.34 5.46 -4.58
N PHE A 57 -8.90 6.32 -3.74
CA PHE A 57 -10.20 6.16 -3.13
C PHE A 57 -11.21 7.18 -3.65
N ALA A 58 -12.49 6.82 -3.63
CA ALA A 58 -13.59 7.71 -3.96
C ALA A 58 -13.67 8.90 -2.99
N SER A 59 -13.40 8.66 -1.70
CA SER A 59 -13.36 9.67 -0.65
C SER A 59 -12.26 9.43 0.39
N GLU A 60 -11.94 10.47 1.16
CA GLU A 60 -11.02 10.36 2.31
C GLU A 60 -11.59 9.45 3.41
N ALA A 61 -12.92 9.40 3.57
CA ALA A 61 -13.57 8.53 4.54
C ALA A 61 -13.39 7.04 4.20
N ASP A 62 -13.40 6.70 2.90
CA ASP A 62 -13.13 5.33 2.43
C ASP A 62 -11.67 4.94 2.73
N CYS A 63 -10.73 5.86 2.49
CA CYS A 63 -9.32 5.65 2.84
C CYS A 63 -9.11 5.49 4.35
N ALA A 64 -9.80 6.29 5.18
CA ALA A 64 -9.70 6.20 6.63
C ALA A 64 -10.24 4.86 7.16
N ALA A 65 -11.33 4.35 6.57
CA ALA A 65 -11.85 3.02 6.89
C ALA A 65 -10.84 1.92 6.56
N PHE A 66 -10.19 2.00 5.39
CA PHE A 66 -9.15 1.06 4.97
C PHE A 66 -7.92 1.08 5.90
N GLY A 67 -7.45 2.26 6.32
CA GLY A 67 -6.28 2.40 7.21
C GLY A 67 -6.45 1.80 8.61
N THR A 68 -7.70 1.53 9.03
CA THR A 68 -7.99 0.84 10.30
C THR A 68 -8.20 -0.67 10.16
N ALA A 69 -8.27 -1.18 8.94
CA ALA A 69 -8.65 -2.56 8.66
C ALA A 69 -7.48 -3.54 8.80
N GLU A 70 -7.79 -4.76 9.21
CA GLU A 70 -6.86 -5.92 9.17
C GLU A 70 -6.29 -6.15 7.75
N GLU A 71 -6.97 -5.68 6.71
CA GLU A 71 -6.55 -5.71 5.30
C GLU A 71 -5.30 -4.86 5.04
N PHE A 72 -5.24 -3.66 5.64
CA PHE A 72 -4.02 -2.84 5.59
C PHE A 72 -2.89 -3.56 6.33
N ALA A 73 -3.14 -4.17 7.48
CA ALA A 73 -2.12 -4.95 8.17
C ALA A 73 -1.67 -6.18 7.37
N ALA A 74 -2.56 -6.87 6.65
CA ALA A 74 -2.19 -8.04 5.84
C ALA A 74 -1.25 -7.70 4.69
N VAL A 75 -1.50 -6.57 4.00
CA VAL A 75 -0.62 -6.05 2.95
C VAL A 75 0.65 -5.43 3.54
N PHE A 76 0.51 -4.67 4.63
CA PHE A 76 1.49 -3.68 5.10
C PHE A 76 2.04 -3.91 6.52
N SER A 77 1.99 -5.12 7.11
CA SER A 77 2.60 -5.40 8.45
C SER A 77 3.65 -6.51 8.48
N ALA A 78 3.88 -7.23 7.38
CA ALA A 78 4.86 -8.33 7.35
C ALA A 78 6.33 -7.91 7.12
N GLY A 79 6.61 -6.64 6.82
CA GLY A 79 7.96 -6.04 6.76
C GLY A 79 8.22 -5.10 7.95
N LEU A 80 9.45 -4.63 8.18
CA LEU A 80 9.68 -3.50 9.09
C LEU A 80 9.33 -2.20 8.36
N TRP A 81 8.54 -1.32 8.97
CA TRP A 81 8.05 -0.08 8.35
C TRP A 81 8.52 1.15 9.13
N GLU A 82 9.20 2.08 8.46
CA GLU A 82 9.26 3.47 8.92
C GLU A 82 8.13 4.25 8.24
N GLN A 83 7.03 4.45 8.97
CA GLN A 83 5.90 5.27 8.52
C GLN A 83 6.32 6.74 8.48
N SER A 84 6.56 7.29 7.29
CA SER A 84 6.73 8.73 7.09
C SER A 84 5.41 9.35 6.63
N GLY A 85 4.50 9.56 7.57
CA GLY A 85 3.21 10.21 7.32
C GLY A 85 2.41 10.31 8.61
N ALA A 86 2.33 11.50 9.19
CA ALA A 86 1.62 11.73 10.44
C ALA A 86 0.12 11.48 10.28
N TRP A 87 -0.41 10.50 11.02
CA TRP A 87 -1.84 10.41 11.28
C TRP A 87 -2.13 11.24 12.53
N SER A 88 -2.90 12.31 12.38
CA SER A 88 -3.57 12.89 13.56
C SER A 88 -4.79 12.02 13.86
N ALA A 89 -4.80 11.45 15.06
CA ALA A 89 -5.88 10.65 15.63
C ALA A 89 -7.21 11.43 15.73
#